data_AF-A0A1U7LUB2-F1
#
_entry.id   AF-A0A1U7LUB2-F1
#
_cell.length_a   1.000
_cell.length_b   1.000
_cell.length_c   1.000
_cell.angle_alpha   90.00
_cell.angle_beta   90.00
_cell.angle_gamma   90.00
#
_symmetry.space_group_name_H-M   'P 1'
#
loop_
_entity.id
_entity.type
_entity.pdbx_description
1 polymer ?
#
loop_
_entity_poly.entity_id
_entity_poly.type
_entity_poly.pdbx_seq_one_letter_code
_entity_poly.pdbx_strand_id
1 'polypeptide(L)'
;MIYGKIKIKSSSSSSNKKPAYSISEWEAKLDQICVSKQDLNTMIMNYLVVEGYQEAASKFVQEANIELPVDHSHIYERAQIRNSIYQGKIQEAIERINELEPQLLDTNSALHFTLLRLHLIELIRQSATSSSKDIFTALTFATSQLAPRASENPKFVADLERTMALICFPLNNLPSQLKDLIDLDFRKEVATQVNQALLETQECIKEAKIRTLVKLWSWGENKLKQNKIGFPGLNILTGDFVKSE
;
A
#
# COMPACT_ATOMS: atom_id res chain seq x y z
N MET A 1 -6.91 56.17 -54.89
CA MET A 1 -6.62 55.07 -53.94
C MET A 1 -7.83 54.13 -53.94
N ILE A 2 -8.17 53.44 -55.03
CA ILE A 2 -7.70 52.13 -55.51
C ILE A 2 -7.33 51.06 -54.46
N TYR A 3 -8.12 49.98 -54.47
CA TYR A 3 -7.98 48.61 -53.93
C TYR A 3 -7.97 48.42 -52.40
N GLY A 4 -8.68 47.44 -51.80
CA GLY A 4 -9.48 46.35 -52.35
C GLY A 4 -10.01 45.45 -51.21
N LYS A 5 -11.23 44.92 -51.36
CA LYS A 5 -11.88 43.98 -50.44
C LYS A 5 -11.05 42.71 -50.30
N ILE A 6 -10.53 42.42 -49.10
CA ILE A 6 -10.00 41.09 -48.78
C ILE A 6 -11.21 40.21 -48.41
N LYS A 7 -11.65 39.40 -49.37
CA LYS A 7 -12.53 38.25 -49.13
C LYS A 7 -11.82 37.30 -48.17
N ILE A 8 -12.37 37.15 -46.97
CA ILE A 8 -12.04 36.04 -46.07
C ILE A 8 -12.54 34.78 -46.78
N LYS A 9 -11.62 34.03 -47.42
CA LYS A 9 -11.90 32.69 -47.90
C LYS A 9 -12.21 31.84 -46.68
N SER A 10 -13.42 31.30 -46.63
CA SER A 10 -13.80 30.18 -45.77
C SER A 10 -12.92 28.97 -46.10
N SER A 11 -11.81 28.81 -45.37
CA SER A 11 -11.06 27.57 -45.37
C SER A 11 -11.76 26.60 -44.43
N SER A 12 -12.50 25.68 -45.06
CA SER A 12 -12.71 24.29 -44.65
C SER A 12 -12.85 24.01 -43.16
N SER A 13 -14.07 23.69 -42.76
CA SER A 13 -14.41 22.91 -41.57
C SER A 13 -13.60 21.61 -41.52
N SER A 14 -12.40 21.65 -40.94
CA SER A 14 -11.72 20.47 -40.44
C SER A 14 -12.54 19.95 -39.27
N SER A 15 -13.18 18.81 -39.45
CA SER A 15 -13.86 18.07 -38.40
C SER A 15 -12.98 18.07 -37.15
N ASN A 16 -13.47 18.62 -36.04
CA ASN A 16 -12.78 18.69 -34.75
C ASN A 16 -12.75 17.29 -34.11
N LYS A 17 -12.24 16.30 -34.86
CA LYS A 17 -12.00 14.95 -34.38
C LYS A 17 -10.81 15.05 -33.45
N LYS A 18 -11.07 14.87 -32.17
CA LYS A 18 -10.03 14.78 -31.15
C LYS A 18 -9.01 13.70 -31.57
N PRO A 19 -7.72 13.92 -31.33
CA PRO A 19 -6.69 12.99 -31.78
C PRO A 19 -6.96 11.61 -31.21
N ALA A 20 -6.86 10.59 -32.06
CA ALA A 20 -6.90 9.19 -31.69
C ALA A 20 -5.59 8.57 -32.13
N TYR A 21 -4.87 7.96 -31.19
CA TYR A 21 -3.58 7.34 -31.43
C TYR A 21 -3.76 5.85 -31.63
N SER A 22 -3.20 5.33 -32.73
CA SER A 22 -3.00 3.89 -32.90
C SER A 22 -1.89 3.39 -31.97
N ILE A 23 -1.82 2.06 -31.78
CA ILE A 23 -0.76 1.43 -30.96
C ILE A 23 0.62 1.79 -31.48
N SER A 24 0.84 1.71 -32.79
CA SER A 24 2.14 2.00 -33.41
C SER A 24 2.55 3.48 -33.25
N GLU A 25 1.61 4.43 -33.38
CA GLU A 25 1.90 5.86 -33.15
C GLU A 25 2.20 6.13 -31.66
N TRP A 26 1.59 5.36 -30.76
CA TRP A 26 1.82 5.46 -29.32
C TRP A 26 3.20 4.92 -28.94
N GLU A 27 3.56 3.75 -29.45
CA GLU A 27 4.89 3.15 -29.28
C GLU A 27 5.99 4.07 -29.81
N ALA A 28 5.82 4.63 -31.02
CA ALA A 28 6.79 5.56 -31.60
C ALA A 28 6.97 6.85 -30.77
N LYS A 29 5.95 7.25 -29.99
CA LYS A 29 6.05 8.37 -29.05
C LYS A 29 6.72 7.97 -27.75
N LEU A 30 6.50 6.75 -27.27
CA LEU A 30 7.16 6.22 -26.08
C LEU A 30 8.65 6.01 -26.33
N ASP A 31 9.04 5.55 -27.51
CA ASP A 31 10.44 5.38 -27.92
C ASP A 31 11.23 6.70 -27.95
N GLN A 32 10.55 7.84 -28.09
CA GLN A 32 11.17 9.16 -28.01
C GLN A 32 11.51 9.57 -26.57
N ILE A 33 10.96 8.88 -25.56
CA ILE A 33 11.18 9.16 -24.16
C ILE A 33 12.37 8.32 -23.68
N CYS A 34 13.54 8.96 -23.56
CA CYS A 34 14.72 8.32 -22.98
C CYS A 34 14.58 8.25 -21.46
N VAL A 35 14.34 7.05 -20.91
CA VAL A 35 14.47 6.79 -19.47
C VAL A 35 15.83 6.15 -19.22
N SER A 36 16.64 6.73 -18.35
CA SER A 36 17.96 6.16 -18.05
C SER A 36 17.82 4.88 -17.22
N LYS A 37 18.70 3.90 -17.47
CA LYS A 37 18.77 2.68 -16.65
C LYS A 37 19.03 3.01 -15.17
N GLN A 38 19.79 4.08 -14.90
CA GLN A 38 20.09 4.54 -13.54
C GLN A 38 18.83 5.04 -12.81
N ASP A 39 17.94 5.76 -13.49
CA ASP A 39 16.68 6.23 -12.90
C ASP A 39 15.76 5.06 -12.59
N LEU A 40 15.64 4.09 -13.51
CA LEU A 40 14.88 2.85 -13.27
C LEU A 40 15.43 2.08 -12.08
N ASN A 41 16.75 1.90 -12.03
CA ASN A 41 17.43 1.21 -10.95
C ASN A 41 17.21 1.91 -9.60
N THR A 42 17.34 3.23 -9.55
CA THR A 42 17.08 4.04 -8.34
C THR A 42 15.63 3.89 -7.89
N MET A 43 14.70 3.82 -8.83
CA MET A 43 13.28 3.68 -8.58
C MET A 43 12.90 2.30 -8.06
N ILE A 44 13.44 1.23 -8.64
CA ILE A 44 13.28 -0.14 -8.16
C ILE A 44 13.87 -0.25 -6.75
N MET A 45 15.08 0.28 -6.54
CA MET A 45 15.71 0.28 -5.23
C MET A 45 14.85 1.01 -4.20
N ASN A 46 14.32 2.19 -4.53
CA ASN A 46 13.38 2.90 -3.64
C ASN A 46 12.17 2.04 -3.27
N TYR A 47 11.59 1.30 -4.21
CA TYR A 47 10.50 0.39 -3.92
C TYR A 47 10.91 -0.75 -2.99
N LEU A 48 12.03 -1.43 -3.27
CA LEU A 48 12.52 -2.53 -2.43
C LEU A 48 12.82 -2.07 -0.99
N VAL A 49 13.36 -0.85 -0.85
CA VAL A 49 13.67 -0.23 0.44
C VAL A 49 12.42 0.19 1.21
N VAL A 50 11.49 0.90 0.56
CA VAL A 50 10.27 1.40 1.20
C VAL A 50 9.36 0.25 1.59
N GLU A 51 9.29 -0.81 0.79
CA GLU A 51 8.50 -2.00 1.09
C GLU A 51 9.25 -3.00 1.99
N GLY A 52 10.51 -2.78 2.36
CA GLY A 52 11.25 -3.68 3.25
C GLY A 52 11.57 -5.06 2.64
N TYR A 53 11.80 -5.14 1.33
CA TYR A 53 12.27 -6.35 0.65
C TYR A 53 13.80 -6.46 0.68
N GLN A 54 14.35 -6.77 1.84
CA GLN A 54 15.80 -6.75 2.09
C GLN A 54 16.60 -7.67 1.16
N GLU A 55 16.24 -8.95 1.05
CA GLU A 55 17.02 -9.90 0.24
C GLU A 55 17.07 -9.49 -1.23
N ALA A 56 15.92 -9.05 -1.76
CA ALA A 56 15.83 -8.52 -3.11
C ALA A 56 16.65 -7.25 -3.27
N ALA A 57 16.59 -6.32 -2.30
CA ALA A 57 17.40 -5.09 -2.31
C ALA A 57 18.91 -5.42 -2.30
N SER A 58 19.35 -6.36 -1.47
CA SER A 58 20.76 -6.74 -1.36
C SER A 58 21.29 -7.37 -2.65
N LYS A 59 20.54 -8.31 -3.24
CA LYS A 59 20.90 -8.92 -4.53
C LYS A 59 20.88 -7.89 -5.66
N PHE A 60 19.88 -7.00 -5.67
CA PHE A 60 19.76 -5.96 -6.67
C PHE A 60 20.93 -4.98 -6.64
N VAL A 61 21.42 -4.61 -5.46
CA VAL A 61 22.61 -3.74 -5.32
C VAL A 61 23.84 -4.41 -5.90
N GLN A 62 24.05 -5.70 -5.61
CA GLN A 62 25.18 -6.47 -6.14
C GLN A 62 25.14 -6.57 -7.66
N GLU A 63 23.95 -6.83 -8.23
CA GLU A 63 23.78 -7.02 -9.67
C GLU A 63 23.80 -5.70 -10.45
N ALA A 64 23.16 -4.66 -9.91
CA ALA A 64 23.01 -3.38 -10.58
C ALA A 64 24.19 -2.41 -10.32
N ASN A 65 25.12 -2.79 -9.42
CA ASN A 65 26.32 -2.03 -9.04
C ASN A 65 26.00 -0.56 -8.67
N ILE A 66 24.98 -0.38 -7.81
CA ILE A 66 24.47 0.95 -7.39
C ILE A 66 25.04 1.29 -6.01
N GLU A 67 25.43 2.55 -5.80
CA GLU A 67 25.75 3.07 -4.47
C GLU A 67 24.48 3.36 -3.66
N LEU A 68 24.45 2.85 -2.44
CA LEU A 68 23.28 2.86 -1.57
C LEU A 68 23.04 4.24 -0.95
N PRO A 69 21.87 4.87 -1.14
CA PRO A 69 21.58 6.16 -0.51
C PRO A 69 21.14 6.06 0.96
N VAL A 70 20.88 4.86 1.50
CA VAL A 70 20.11 4.67 2.74
C VAL A 70 20.80 3.71 3.69
N ASP A 71 20.79 4.05 4.98
CA ASP A 71 21.23 3.18 6.08
C ASP A 71 20.40 1.89 6.10
N HIS A 72 21.05 0.76 5.81
CA HIS A 72 20.43 -0.57 5.76
C HIS A 72 19.80 -1.01 7.07
N SER A 73 20.27 -0.45 8.19
CA SER A 73 19.88 -0.88 9.53
C SER A 73 18.39 -0.63 9.77
N HIS A 74 17.89 0.56 9.43
CA HIS A 74 16.46 0.88 9.60
C HIS A 74 15.55 0.08 8.66
N ILE A 75 16.03 -0.24 7.45
CA ILE A 75 15.29 -1.03 6.47
C ILE A 75 15.12 -2.47 6.98
N TYR A 76 16.19 -3.02 7.55
CA TYR A 76 16.20 -4.34 8.14
C TYR A 76 15.17 -4.45 9.26
N GLU A 77 15.21 -3.54 10.23
CA GLU A 77 14.29 -3.57 11.37
C GLU A 77 12.82 -3.47 10.95
N ARG A 78 12.49 -2.59 9.99
CA ARG A 78 11.13 -2.49 9.45
C ARG A 78 10.69 -3.79 8.75
N ALA A 79 11.58 -4.42 8.00
CA ALA A 79 11.28 -5.71 7.37
C ALA A 79 11.01 -6.81 8.42
N GLN A 80 11.78 -6.84 9.52
CA GLN A 80 11.58 -7.78 10.61
C GLN A 80 10.27 -7.55 11.36
N ILE A 81 9.92 -6.29 11.64
CA ILE A 81 8.63 -5.92 12.23
C ILE A 81 7.49 -6.41 11.34
N ARG A 82 7.57 -6.15 10.03
CA ARG A 82 6.57 -6.59 9.06
C ARG A 82 6.42 -8.11 9.02
N ASN A 83 7.55 -8.84 8.99
CA ASN A 83 7.55 -10.30 9.00
C ASN A 83 6.94 -10.86 10.30
N SER A 84 7.22 -10.23 11.44
CA SER A 84 6.64 -10.61 12.74
C SER A 84 5.12 -10.47 12.71
N ILE A 85 4.59 -9.38 12.13
CA ILE A 85 3.15 -9.18 11.94
C ILE A 85 2.54 -10.26 11.04
N TYR A 86 3.18 -10.58 9.90
CA TYR A 86 2.69 -11.63 9.00
C TYR A 86 2.66 -13.02 9.63
N GLN A 87 3.65 -13.33 10.47
CA GLN A 87 3.72 -14.58 11.23
C GLN A 87 2.74 -14.63 12.41
N GLY A 88 2.04 -13.53 12.73
CA GLY A 88 1.15 -13.45 13.89
C GLY A 88 1.90 -13.26 15.23
N LYS A 89 3.21 -12.97 15.20
CA LYS A 89 4.04 -12.69 16.37
C LYS A 89 3.93 -11.21 16.75
N ILE A 90 2.73 -10.78 17.13
CA ILE A 90 2.42 -9.35 17.30
C ILE A 90 3.14 -8.74 18.50
N GLN A 91 3.32 -9.50 19.58
CA GLN A 91 4.06 -9.05 20.76
C GLN A 91 5.52 -8.71 20.42
N GLU A 92 6.17 -9.60 19.66
CA GLU A 92 7.54 -9.39 19.16
C GLU A 92 7.63 -8.17 18.23
N ALA A 93 6.58 -7.94 17.42
CA ALA A 93 6.50 -6.75 16.57
C ALA A 93 6.38 -5.46 17.41
N ILE A 94 5.58 -5.45 18.48
CA ILE A 94 5.43 -4.30 19.38
C ILE A 94 6.75 -3.98 20.09
N GLU A 95 7.45 -5.00 20.57
CA GLU A 95 8.75 -4.85 21.23
C GLU A 95 9.77 -4.21 20.27
N ARG A 96 9.91 -4.74 19.05
CA ARG A 96 10.79 -4.15 18.03
C ARG A 96 10.40 -2.74 17.62
N ILE A 97 9.11 -2.42 17.55
CA ILE A 97 8.66 -1.05 17.27
C ILE A 97 9.13 -0.12 18.38
N ASN A 98 9.01 -0.52 19.64
CA ASN A 98 9.46 0.30 20.77
C ASN A 98 10.99 0.41 20.86
N GLU A 99 11.73 -0.61 20.43
CA GLU A 99 13.20 -0.56 20.33
C GLU A 99 13.66 0.41 19.24
N LEU A 100 12.99 0.37 18.08
CA LEU A 100 13.32 1.22 16.93
C LEU A 100 12.86 2.67 17.14
N GLU A 101 11.64 2.86 17.65
CA GLU A 101 10.97 4.16 17.75
C GLU A 101 10.10 4.24 19.02
N PRO A 102 10.70 4.53 20.20
CA PRO A 102 10.04 4.40 21.49
C PRO A 102 8.77 5.23 21.68
N GLN A 103 8.66 6.36 20.98
CA GLN A 103 7.53 7.29 21.11
C GLN A 103 6.40 7.03 20.10
N LEU A 104 6.57 6.09 19.17
CA LEU A 104 5.64 5.90 18.06
C LEU A 104 4.25 5.47 18.55
N LEU A 105 4.21 4.46 19.42
CA LEU A 105 2.96 3.88 19.92
C LEU A 105 2.25 4.80 20.92
N ASP A 106 2.99 5.64 21.64
CA ASP A 106 2.45 6.64 22.55
C ASP A 106 1.84 7.81 21.77
N THR A 107 2.51 8.24 20.69
CA THR A 107 2.03 9.34 19.84
C THR A 107 0.84 8.90 18.98
N ASN A 108 0.82 7.65 18.52
CA ASN A 108 -0.23 7.10 17.68
C ASN A 108 -1.03 6.01 18.41
N SER A 109 -1.92 6.46 19.30
CA SER A 109 -2.80 5.57 20.09
C SER A 109 -3.72 4.70 19.22
N ALA A 110 -4.09 5.17 18.02
CA ALA A 110 -4.90 4.40 17.08
C ALA A 110 -4.14 3.22 16.48
N LEU A 111 -2.88 3.42 16.07
CA LEU A 111 -2.01 2.35 15.60
C LEU A 111 -1.75 1.33 16.71
N HIS A 112 -1.49 1.81 17.92
CA HIS A 112 -1.26 0.93 19.06
C HIS A 112 -2.50 0.09 19.40
N PHE A 113 -3.70 0.68 19.41
CA PHE A 113 -4.95 -0.05 19.56
C PHE A 113 -5.12 -1.12 18.48
N THR A 114 -4.81 -0.78 17.23
CA THR A 114 -4.94 -1.69 16.08
C THR A 114 -3.99 -2.89 16.20
N LEU A 115 -2.75 -2.67 16.64
CA LEU A 115 -1.79 -3.74 16.92
C LEU A 115 -2.29 -4.66 18.04
N LEU A 116 -2.77 -4.11 19.15
CA LEU A 116 -3.30 -4.93 20.24
C LEU A 116 -4.57 -5.70 19.83
N ARG A 117 -5.44 -5.10 19.04
CA ARG A 117 -6.59 -5.79 18.45
C ARG A 117 -6.16 -6.94 17.57
N LEU A 118 -5.14 -6.76 16.74
CA LEU A 118 -4.58 -7.84 15.94
C LEU A 118 -4.01 -8.95 16.84
N HIS A 119 -3.32 -8.61 17.93
CA HIS A 119 -2.84 -9.60 18.89
C HIS A 119 -4.01 -10.39 19.53
N LEU A 120 -5.10 -9.73 19.90
CA LEU A 120 -6.29 -10.40 20.43
C LEU A 120 -6.88 -11.40 19.41
N ILE A 121 -6.96 -11.02 18.14
CA ILE A 121 -7.42 -11.91 17.06
C ILE A 121 -6.51 -13.15 16.96
N GLU A 122 -5.19 -12.98 17.08
CA GLU A 122 -4.25 -14.11 17.08
C GLU A 122 -4.41 -15.02 18.30
N LEU A 123 -4.63 -14.46 19.50
CA LEU A 123 -4.93 -15.25 20.70
C LEU A 123 -6.23 -16.06 20.52
N ILE A 124 -7.28 -15.45 19.97
CA ILE A 124 -8.54 -16.13 19.68
C ILE A 124 -8.31 -17.28 18.69
N ARG A 125 -7.54 -17.04 17.62
CA ARG A 125 -7.19 -18.05 16.62
C ARG A 125 -6.45 -19.24 17.23
N GLN A 126 -5.44 -18.98 18.06
CA GLN A 126 -4.66 -20.01 18.76
C GLN A 126 -5.53 -20.83 19.72
N SER A 127 -6.46 -20.18 20.42
CA SER A 127 -7.39 -20.85 21.35
C SER A 127 -8.40 -21.76 20.63
N ALA A 128 -8.72 -21.47 19.38
CA ALA A 128 -9.63 -22.29 18.56
C ALA A 128 -8.94 -23.51 17.94
N THR A 129 -7.63 -23.43 17.70
CA THR A 129 -6.83 -24.53 17.12
C THR A 129 -6.24 -25.47 18.18
N SER A 130 -6.07 -24.99 19.41
CA SER A 130 -5.47 -25.78 20.50
C SER A 130 -6.48 -26.76 21.09
N SER A 131 -6.02 -27.96 21.45
CA SER A 131 -6.85 -29.01 22.06
C SER A 131 -7.44 -28.59 23.42
N SER A 132 -6.79 -27.63 24.09
CA SER A 132 -7.35 -26.87 25.22
C SER A 132 -7.92 -25.55 24.70
N LYS A 133 -9.23 -25.34 24.89
CA LYS A 133 -9.90 -24.06 24.58
C LYS A 133 -9.55 -23.01 25.65
N ASP A 134 -8.29 -22.61 25.73
CA ASP A 134 -7.82 -21.62 26.71
C ASP A 134 -8.12 -20.20 26.22
N ILE A 135 -9.42 -19.90 26.15
CA ILE A 135 -9.98 -18.58 25.80
C ILE A 135 -9.67 -17.55 26.90
N PHE A 136 -9.37 -18.02 28.11
CA PHE A 136 -9.08 -17.17 29.27
C PHE A 136 -7.96 -16.17 28.99
N THR A 137 -6.88 -16.58 28.32
CA THR A 137 -5.76 -15.69 27.97
C THR A 137 -6.23 -14.52 27.09
N ALA A 138 -7.06 -14.79 26.08
CA ALA A 138 -7.64 -13.75 25.22
C ALA A 138 -8.56 -12.81 26.01
N LEU A 139 -9.38 -13.35 26.91
CA LEU A 139 -10.29 -12.57 27.77
C LEU A 139 -9.55 -11.67 28.76
N THR A 140 -8.52 -12.20 29.42
CA THR A 140 -7.67 -11.44 30.34
C THR A 140 -6.95 -10.32 29.60
N PHE A 141 -6.43 -10.59 28.40
CA PHE A 141 -5.78 -9.57 27.59
C PHE A 141 -6.76 -8.47 27.14
N ALA A 142 -7.95 -8.85 26.65
CA ALA A 142 -8.97 -7.90 26.23
C ALA A 142 -9.41 -6.97 27.38
N THR A 143 -9.60 -7.52 28.59
CA THR A 143 -10.04 -6.74 29.76
C THR A 143 -8.94 -5.87 30.35
N SER A 144 -7.69 -6.35 30.41
CA SER A 144 -6.58 -5.62 31.00
C SER A 144 -5.98 -4.55 30.09
N GLN A 145 -5.85 -4.82 28.79
CA GLN A 145 -5.12 -3.96 27.86
C GLN A 145 -6.03 -3.17 26.90
N LEU A 146 -7.04 -3.82 26.30
CA LEU A 146 -7.89 -3.16 25.29
C LEU A 146 -9.05 -2.38 25.90
N ALA A 147 -9.73 -2.90 26.92
CA ALA A 147 -10.94 -2.28 27.46
C ALA A 147 -10.72 -0.84 27.96
N PRO A 148 -9.64 -0.51 28.71
CA PRO A 148 -9.39 0.87 29.13
C PRO A 148 -9.23 1.82 27.94
N ARG A 149 -8.48 1.40 26.92
CA ARG A 149 -8.19 2.21 25.71
C ARG A 149 -9.38 2.32 24.77
N ALA A 150 -10.22 1.28 24.71
CA ALA A 150 -11.44 1.31 23.91
C ALA A 150 -12.45 2.30 24.49
N SER A 151 -12.52 2.44 25.81
CA SER A 151 -13.47 3.34 26.48
C SER A 151 -13.30 4.81 26.11
N GLU A 152 -12.12 5.20 25.63
CA GLU A 152 -11.80 6.57 25.21
C GLU A 152 -12.38 6.92 23.83
N ASN A 153 -12.73 5.92 23.01
CA ASN A 153 -13.19 6.14 21.64
C ASN A 153 -14.31 5.17 21.23
N PRO A 154 -15.52 5.67 20.88
CA PRO A 154 -16.64 4.83 20.45
C PRO A 154 -16.33 3.88 19.29
N LYS A 155 -15.43 4.28 18.37
CA LYS A 155 -15.00 3.40 17.27
C LYS A 155 -14.21 2.19 17.77
N PHE A 156 -13.34 2.39 18.75
CA PHE A 156 -12.56 1.32 19.36
C PHE A 156 -13.44 0.35 20.14
N VAL A 157 -14.50 0.84 20.78
CA VAL A 157 -15.52 -0.02 21.41
C VAL A 157 -16.17 -0.91 20.36
N ALA A 158 -16.69 -0.35 19.26
CA ALA A 158 -17.32 -1.13 18.20
C ALA A 158 -16.35 -2.17 17.58
N ASP A 159 -15.10 -1.79 17.40
CA ASP A 159 -14.04 -2.68 16.89
C ASP A 159 -13.69 -3.82 17.87
N LEU A 160 -13.66 -3.51 19.17
CA LEU A 160 -13.45 -4.50 20.23
C LEU A 160 -14.65 -5.45 20.32
N GLU A 161 -15.88 -4.95 20.32
CA GLU A 161 -17.10 -5.76 20.31
C GLU A 161 -17.13 -6.73 19.13
N ARG A 162 -16.78 -6.26 17.93
CA ARG A 162 -16.69 -7.12 16.74
C ARG A 162 -15.60 -8.19 16.88
N THR A 163 -14.48 -7.86 17.51
CA THR A 163 -13.39 -8.81 17.76
C THR A 163 -13.80 -9.84 18.81
N MET A 164 -14.49 -9.42 19.87
CA MET A 164 -15.03 -10.30 20.92
C MET A 164 -16.12 -11.23 20.40
N ALA A 165 -16.91 -10.80 19.42
CA ALA A 165 -17.88 -11.66 18.76
C ALA A 165 -17.24 -12.90 18.13
N LEU A 166 -15.96 -12.85 17.70
CA LEU A 166 -15.23 -14.01 17.18
C LEU A 166 -15.12 -15.17 18.17
N ILE A 167 -15.21 -14.90 19.48
CA ILE A 167 -15.20 -15.92 20.53
C ILE A 167 -16.54 -16.68 20.57
N CYS A 168 -17.64 -15.98 20.27
CA CYS A 168 -19.00 -16.54 20.33
C CYS A 168 -19.37 -17.36 19.08
N PHE A 169 -18.68 -17.15 17.96
CA PHE A 169 -18.95 -17.84 16.70
C PHE A 169 -17.87 -18.88 16.38
N PRO A 170 -18.23 -20.09 15.91
CA PRO A 170 -17.25 -21.06 15.46
C PRO A 170 -16.53 -20.54 14.21
N LEU A 171 -15.19 -20.60 14.20
CA LEU A 171 -14.36 -20.07 13.10
C LEU A 171 -14.70 -20.68 11.73
N ASN A 172 -15.27 -21.89 11.71
CA ASN A 172 -15.66 -22.61 10.50
C ASN A 172 -16.92 -22.03 9.82
N ASN A 173 -17.73 -21.25 10.55
CA ASN A 173 -18.96 -20.66 10.04
C ASN A 173 -19.14 -19.23 10.52
N LEU A 174 -18.26 -18.34 10.04
CA LEU A 174 -18.30 -16.93 10.36
C LEU A 174 -19.16 -16.15 9.36
N PRO A 175 -19.96 -15.17 9.84
CA PRO A 175 -20.52 -14.14 8.99
C PRO A 175 -19.42 -13.46 8.16
N SER A 176 -19.73 -13.05 6.92
CA SER A 176 -18.76 -12.39 6.02
C SER A 176 -18.02 -11.23 6.70
N GLN A 177 -18.74 -10.42 7.47
CA GLN A 177 -18.20 -9.31 8.25
C GLN A 177 -17.13 -9.73 9.28
N LEU A 178 -17.24 -10.91 9.88
CA LEU A 178 -16.27 -11.41 10.86
C LEU A 178 -15.10 -12.15 10.17
N LYS A 179 -15.34 -12.66 8.97
CA LYS A 179 -14.31 -13.35 8.17
C LYS A 179 -13.17 -12.39 7.79
N ASP A 180 -13.49 -11.15 7.45
CA ASP A 180 -12.51 -10.11 7.10
C ASP A 180 -11.48 -9.89 8.22
N LEU A 181 -11.87 -10.04 9.49
CA LEU A 181 -10.97 -9.85 10.64
C LEU A 181 -9.98 -11.01 10.82
N ILE A 182 -10.32 -12.20 10.33
CA ILE A 182 -9.47 -13.40 10.43
C ILE A 182 -8.58 -13.55 9.20
N ASP A 183 -8.98 -12.95 8.08
CA ASP A 183 -8.23 -13.03 6.85
C ASP A 183 -6.83 -12.40 6.99
N LEU A 184 -5.90 -12.89 6.16
CA LEU A 184 -4.54 -12.37 6.03
C LEU A 184 -4.54 -10.90 5.60
N ASP A 185 -5.62 -10.42 4.99
CA ASP A 185 -5.74 -9.05 4.53
C ASP A 185 -5.70 -8.04 5.67
N PHE A 186 -6.29 -8.35 6.83
CA PHE A 186 -6.17 -7.48 8.01
C PHE A 186 -4.72 -7.40 8.49
N ARG A 187 -3.97 -8.52 8.49
CA ARG A 187 -2.52 -8.50 8.82
C ARG A 187 -1.73 -7.62 7.85
N LYS A 188 -2.03 -7.69 6.54
CA LYS A 188 -1.38 -6.87 5.51
C LYS A 188 -1.68 -5.38 5.72
N GLU A 189 -2.90 -5.05 6.07
CA GLU A 189 -3.29 -3.66 6.34
C GLU A 189 -2.52 -3.11 7.54
N VAL A 190 -2.52 -3.82 8.68
CA VAL A 190 -1.79 -3.40 9.88
C VAL A 190 -0.28 -3.30 9.61
N ALA A 191 0.29 -4.28 8.90
CA ALA A 191 1.69 -4.24 8.48
C ALA A 191 2.02 -3.00 7.63
N THR A 192 1.10 -2.60 6.74
CA THR A 192 1.26 -1.40 5.90
C THR A 192 1.17 -0.12 6.74
N GLN A 193 0.21 -0.04 7.67
CA GLN A 193 0.05 1.11 8.57
C GLN A 193 1.28 1.30 9.47
N VAL A 194 1.82 0.21 10.05
CA VAL A 194 3.04 0.26 10.85
C VAL A 194 4.23 0.74 10.03
N ASN A 195 4.41 0.22 8.81
CA ASN A 195 5.50 0.63 7.94
C ASN A 195 5.41 2.12 7.57
N GLN A 196 4.20 2.62 7.28
CA GLN A 196 3.97 4.04 7.01
C GLN A 196 4.28 4.91 8.21
N ALA A 197 3.83 4.53 9.42
CA ALA A 197 4.09 5.28 10.63
C ALA A 197 5.60 5.34 10.95
N LEU A 198 6.33 4.24 10.75
CA LEU A 198 7.79 4.21 10.91
C LEU A 198 8.52 5.07 9.87
N LEU A 199 8.06 5.08 8.62
CA LEU A 199 8.60 5.96 7.57
C LEU A 199 8.39 7.44 7.90
N GLU A 200 7.24 7.79 8.50
CA GLU A 200 6.92 9.16 8.90
C GLU A 200 7.85 9.68 9.98
N THR A 201 8.12 8.89 11.02
CA THR A 201 9.02 9.30 12.09
C THR A 201 10.48 9.41 11.63
N GLN A 202 10.87 8.60 10.64
CA GLN A 202 12.21 8.61 10.05
C GLN A 202 12.40 9.68 8.96
N GLU A 203 11.46 10.63 8.81
CA GLU A 203 11.43 11.65 7.74
C GLU A 203 11.62 11.06 6.31
N CYS A 204 11.27 9.80 6.13
CA CYS A 204 11.45 9.07 4.89
C CYS A 204 10.19 9.16 4.00
N ILE A 205 10.37 8.93 2.70
CA ILE A 205 9.28 8.98 1.73
C ILE A 205 8.24 7.89 2.05
N LYS A 206 7.01 8.30 2.39
CA LYS A 206 5.91 7.45 2.87
C LYS A 206 5.44 6.36 1.91
N GLU A 207 5.60 6.58 0.60
CA GLU A 207 5.21 5.62 -0.44
C GLU A 207 6.34 5.47 -1.46
N ALA A 208 6.53 4.25 -1.96
CA ALA A 208 7.49 4.00 -3.02
C ALA A 208 7.12 4.83 -4.26
N LYS A 209 8.12 5.47 -4.88
CA LYS A 209 7.93 6.33 -6.07
C LYS A 209 7.19 5.61 -7.20
N ILE A 210 7.37 4.29 -7.35
CA ILE A 210 6.64 3.45 -8.30
C ILE A 210 5.13 3.52 -8.07
N ARG A 211 4.66 3.45 -6.81
CA ARG A 211 3.23 3.53 -6.51
C ARG A 211 2.64 4.88 -6.92
N THR A 212 3.37 5.96 -6.66
CA THR A 212 2.99 7.31 -7.10
C THR A 212 2.92 7.42 -8.62
N LEU A 213 3.85 6.79 -9.34
CA LEU A 213 3.83 6.76 -10.80
C LEU A 213 2.64 5.98 -11.37
N VAL A 214 2.29 4.85 -10.77
CA VAL A 214 1.09 4.09 -11.16
C VAL A 214 -0.18 4.92 -10.93
N LYS A 215 -0.27 5.63 -9.80
CA LYS A 215 -1.38 6.56 -9.51
C LYS A 215 -1.42 7.70 -10.54
N LEU A 216 -0.28 8.31 -10.85
CA LEU A 216 -0.15 9.39 -11.84
C LEU A 216 -0.52 8.91 -13.25
N TRP A 217 -0.12 7.68 -13.60
CA TRP A 217 -0.46 7.05 -14.86
C TRP A 217 -1.97 6.83 -14.98
N SER A 218 -2.60 6.22 -13.96
CA SER A 218 -4.06 6.05 -13.93
C SER A 218 -4.80 7.39 -14.02
N TRP A 219 -4.29 8.42 -13.34
CA TRP A 219 -4.81 9.78 -13.48
C TRP A 219 -4.68 10.32 -14.92
N GLY A 220 -3.53 10.10 -15.57
CA GLY A 220 -3.27 10.50 -16.95
C GLY A 220 -4.23 9.83 -17.95
N GLU A 221 -4.43 8.53 -17.83
CA GLU A 221 -5.41 7.79 -18.64
C GLU A 221 -6.82 8.34 -18.45
N ASN A 222 -7.24 8.57 -17.20
CA ASN A 222 -8.53 9.16 -16.89
C ASN A 222 -8.68 10.56 -17.50
N LYS A 223 -7.61 11.35 -17.53
CA LYS A 223 -7.61 12.68 -18.15
C LYS A 223 -7.76 12.59 -19.68
N LEU A 224 -7.11 11.64 -20.32
CA LEU A 224 -7.26 11.38 -21.76
C LEU A 224 -8.68 10.93 -22.10
N LYS A 225 -9.27 10.04 -21.28
CA LYS A 225 -10.68 9.61 -21.39
C LYS A 225 -11.66 10.77 -21.24
N GLN A 226 -11.49 11.62 -20.22
CA GLN A 226 -12.30 12.84 -20.04
C GLN A 226 -12.22 13.77 -21.25
N ASN A 227 -11.02 13.91 -21.80
CA ASN A 227 -10.78 14.71 -22.99
C ASN A 227 -11.20 14.01 -24.28
N LYS A 228 -11.77 12.80 -24.25
CA LYS A 228 -12.19 11.98 -25.40
C LYS A 228 -11.08 11.83 -26.46
N ILE A 229 -9.84 11.67 -26.02
CA ILE A 229 -8.69 11.35 -26.86
C ILE A 229 -8.63 9.82 -26.94
N GLY A 230 -8.51 9.25 -28.13
CA GLY A 230 -8.33 7.80 -28.29
C GLY A 230 -6.88 7.43 -28.00
N PHE A 231 -6.64 6.45 -27.13
CA PHE A 231 -5.30 5.96 -26.80
C PHE A 231 -5.34 4.47 -26.45
N PRO A 232 -4.25 3.71 -26.67
CA PRO A 232 -4.19 2.34 -26.20
C PRO A 232 -3.99 2.28 -24.68
N GLY A 233 -4.84 1.53 -23.98
CA GLY A 233 -4.67 1.27 -22.55
C GLY A 233 -3.56 0.27 -22.31
N LEU A 234 -2.76 0.42 -21.26
CA LEU A 234 -1.72 -0.55 -20.91
C LEU A 234 -2.28 -1.60 -19.96
N ASN A 235 -2.10 -2.87 -20.28
CA ASN A 235 -2.27 -3.94 -19.31
C ASN A 235 -1.02 -4.00 -18.42
N ILE A 236 -1.12 -3.53 -17.18
CA ILE A 236 0.03 -3.52 -16.25
C ILE A 236 0.55 -4.95 -15.96
N LEU A 237 -0.29 -5.98 -16.06
CA LEU A 237 0.10 -7.36 -15.74
C LEU A 237 0.90 -8.01 -16.87
N THR A 238 0.57 -7.71 -18.13
CA THR A 238 1.25 -8.31 -19.29
C THR A 238 2.26 -7.37 -19.95
N GLY A 239 2.15 -6.06 -19.69
CA GLY A 239 2.94 -5.02 -20.35
C GLY A 239 2.42 -4.66 -21.75
N ASP A 240 1.32 -5.27 -22.21
CA ASP A 240 0.81 -5.07 -23.56
C ASP A 240 -0.18 -3.92 -23.66
N PHE A 241 -0.14 -3.23 -24.81
CA PHE A 241 -1.14 -2.24 -25.18
C PHE A 241 -2.41 -2.90 -25.71
N VAL A 242 -3.53 -2.60 -25.07
CA VAL A 242 -4.87 -3.03 -25.48
C VAL A 242 -5.59 -1.82 -26.08
N LYS A 243 -6.40 -2.03 -27.13
CA LYS A 243 -7.25 -0.95 -27.66
C LYS A 243 -8.20 -0.48 -26.55
N SER A 244 -8.28 0.82 -26.32
CA SER A 244 -9.32 1.36 -25.43
C SER A 244 -10.68 1.09 -26.03
N GLU A 245 -11.55 0.40 -25.29
CA GLU A 245 -13.00 0.42 -25.54
C GLU A 245 -13.60 1.82 -25.33
#